data_AF-A0A8T4LZ66-F1
#
_entry.id   AF-A0A8T4LZ66-F1
#
_cell.length_a   1.000
_cell.length_b   1.000
_cell.length_c   1.000
_cell.angle_alpha   90.00
_cell.angle_beta   90.00
_cell.angle_gamma   90.00
#
_symmetry.space_group_name_H-M   'P 1'
#
loop_
_entity.id
_entity.type
_entity.pdbx_description
1 polymer ?
#
loop_
_entity_poly.entity_id
_entity_poly.type
_entity_poly.pdbx_seq_one_letter_code
_entity_poly.pdbx_strand_id
1 'polypeptide(L)'
;MGFVDICKDITLQSTAGDISSKFTGAGMDWLPLVLVGLAITVGFLVVLYMLGNFMRNAKLLAWVQSELFQVFATGMLASLIMALILGTCNFPADILSGSAEDAGRSIYAVADSYIDWGVLQGVKVFGLIISANFFVGLTSGFYFAFDPLGVGSRLSPMGAFSQISNIMYVMMSTFMVSFLVFATQKLIIEYIVLAMTYFFLPLGLIMRALSPTREFGGAMVGLALGMLIFYPLLVVFNKTLVQGPMEREFDKMSTDLKNLDVVSVLSQMELMPKKMLVGGIS
;
A
#
# COMPACT_ATOMS: atom_id res chain seq x y z
N MET A 1 -1.64 -12.36 -4.77
CA MET A 1 -2.26 -12.56 -3.44
C MET A 1 -2.90 -11.24 -3.12
N GLY A 2 -4.23 -11.15 -3.24
CA GLY A 2 -4.93 -9.90 -2.96
C GLY A 2 -4.98 -9.65 -1.46
N PHE A 3 -5.11 -8.40 -1.06
CA PHE A 3 -5.38 -8.04 0.33
C PHE A 3 -6.50 -8.92 0.88
N VAL A 4 -6.24 -9.58 1.99
CA VAL A 4 -7.31 -10.05 2.86
C VAL A 4 -7.88 -8.77 3.45
N ASP A 5 -9.03 -8.36 2.92
CA ASP A 5 -9.72 -7.15 3.30
C ASP A 5 -10.17 -7.31 4.75
N ILE A 6 -9.31 -6.91 5.68
CA ILE A 6 -9.48 -7.08 7.14
C ILE A 6 -10.89 -6.66 7.54
N CYS A 7 -11.37 -5.58 6.94
CA CYS A 7 -12.68 -5.01 7.21
C CYS A 7 -13.83 -5.88 6.69
N LYS A 8 -13.64 -6.55 5.56
CA LYS A 8 -14.64 -7.47 4.97
C LYS A 8 -14.74 -8.77 5.77
N ASP A 9 -13.62 -9.28 6.23
CA ASP A 9 -13.62 -10.49 7.06
C ASP A 9 -14.19 -10.23 8.46
N ILE A 10 -13.88 -9.07 9.06
CA ILE A 10 -14.42 -8.67 10.35
C ILE A 10 -15.94 -8.36 10.28
N THR A 11 -16.41 -7.68 9.23
CA THR A 11 -17.85 -7.35 9.10
C THR A 11 -18.73 -8.58 8.86
N LEU A 12 -18.24 -9.57 8.11
CA LEU A 12 -18.92 -10.87 7.94
C LEU A 12 -18.98 -11.69 9.22
N GLN A 13 -18.07 -11.45 10.17
CA GLN A 13 -18.05 -12.16 11.46
C GLN A 13 -19.01 -11.54 12.49
N SER A 14 -19.31 -10.25 12.36
CA SER A 14 -20.25 -9.54 13.25
C SER A 14 -21.73 -9.91 13.04
N THR A 15 -22.09 -10.56 11.93
CA THR A 15 -23.49 -10.74 11.52
C THR A 15 -24.07 -12.15 11.72
N ALA A 16 -23.32 -13.13 12.22
CA ALA A 16 -23.87 -14.47 12.46
C ALA A 16 -23.42 -15.04 13.80
N GLY A 17 -24.39 -15.41 14.64
CA GLY A 17 -24.22 -16.07 15.95
C GLY A 17 -23.67 -17.50 15.88
N ASP A 18 -22.66 -17.74 15.04
CA ASP A 18 -22.05 -19.04 14.80
C ASP A 18 -20.60 -19.05 15.31
N ILE A 19 -20.47 -18.81 16.62
CA ILE A 19 -19.19 -18.80 17.36
C ILE A 19 -18.48 -20.17 17.28
N SER A 20 -19.19 -21.23 16.89
CA SER A 20 -18.70 -22.61 16.92
C SER A 20 -18.01 -23.10 15.64
N SER A 21 -18.24 -22.49 14.46
CA SER A 21 -17.85 -23.11 13.18
C SER A 21 -16.58 -22.55 12.54
N LYS A 22 -15.99 -21.47 13.07
CA LYS A 22 -14.78 -20.83 12.50
C LYS A 22 -13.47 -21.08 13.24
N PHE A 23 -13.45 -21.91 14.28
CA PHE A 23 -12.24 -22.15 15.09
C PHE A 23 -11.15 -23.01 14.41
N THR A 24 -11.39 -23.58 13.23
CA THR A 24 -10.51 -24.65 12.66
C THR A 24 -9.83 -24.34 11.33
N GLY A 25 -10.00 -23.14 10.76
CA GLY A 25 -9.51 -22.84 9.41
C GLY A 25 -8.40 -21.79 9.33
N ALA A 26 -7.19 -22.12 9.79
CA ALA A 26 -5.92 -21.49 9.37
C ALA A 26 -5.81 -19.95 9.33
N GLY A 27 -6.54 -19.26 10.21
CA GLY A 27 -6.45 -17.82 10.42
C GLY A 27 -7.09 -17.49 11.76
N MET A 28 -6.49 -17.98 12.85
CA MET A 28 -7.06 -17.84 14.20
C MET A 28 -7.37 -16.37 14.49
N ASP A 29 -8.65 -16.08 14.69
CA ASP A 29 -9.06 -14.80 15.23
C ASP A 29 -8.25 -14.56 16.51
N TRP A 30 -7.49 -13.47 16.53
CA TRP A 30 -6.64 -13.14 17.67
C TRP A 30 -7.48 -12.87 18.94
N LEU A 31 -8.77 -12.54 18.77
CA LEU A 31 -9.71 -12.28 19.83
C LEU A 31 -9.95 -13.49 20.76
N PRO A 32 -10.29 -14.70 20.27
CA PRO A 32 -10.34 -15.87 21.13
C PRO A 32 -9.00 -16.18 21.81
N LEU A 33 -7.86 -15.89 21.18
CA LEU A 33 -6.55 -16.01 21.83
C LEU A 33 -6.44 -15.10 23.06
N VAL A 34 -6.87 -13.85 22.92
CA VAL A 34 -6.93 -12.86 24.00
C VAL A 34 -7.91 -13.30 25.09
N LEU A 35 -9.10 -13.79 24.72
CA LEU A 35 -10.09 -14.28 25.67
C LEU A 35 -9.61 -15.50 26.45
N VAL A 36 -8.96 -16.46 25.80
CA VAL A 36 -8.36 -17.63 26.46
C VAL A 36 -7.25 -17.18 27.41
N GLY A 37 -6.38 -16.25 26.99
CA GLY A 37 -5.35 -15.68 27.86
C GLY A 37 -5.91 -14.98 29.10
N LEU A 38 -6.98 -14.20 28.93
CA LEU A 38 -7.69 -13.57 30.05
C LEU A 38 -8.36 -14.61 30.95
N ALA A 39 -8.99 -15.63 30.39
CA ALA A 39 -9.64 -16.69 31.17
C ALA A 39 -8.62 -17.47 32.03
N ILE A 40 -7.45 -17.79 31.47
CA ILE A 40 -6.37 -18.48 32.21
C ILE A 40 -5.86 -17.61 33.36
N THR A 41 -5.63 -16.32 33.12
CA THR A 41 -5.11 -15.40 34.16
C THR A 41 -6.13 -15.18 35.28
N VAL A 42 -7.41 -15.01 34.95
CA VAL A 42 -8.50 -14.95 35.95
C VAL A 42 -8.58 -16.26 36.74
N GLY A 43 -8.53 -17.42 36.06
CA GLY A 43 -8.55 -18.72 36.72
C GLY A 43 -7.41 -18.89 37.72
N PHE A 44 -6.20 -18.45 37.36
CA PHE A 44 -5.05 -18.45 38.26
C PHE A 44 -5.24 -17.53 39.48
N LEU A 45 -5.80 -16.33 39.28
CA LEU A 45 -6.10 -15.40 40.38
C LEU A 45 -7.14 -15.97 41.37
N VAL A 46 -8.15 -16.70 40.88
CA VAL A 46 -9.14 -17.37 41.74
C VAL A 46 -8.48 -18.42 42.63
N VAL A 47 -7.55 -19.21 42.07
CA VAL A 47 -6.79 -20.21 42.86
C VAL A 47 -5.92 -19.52 43.92
N LEU A 48 -5.21 -18.45 43.56
CA LEU A 48 -4.41 -17.68 44.52
C LEU A 48 -5.26 -17.01 45.60
N TYR A 49 -6.47 -16.58 45.28
CA TYR A 49 -7.42 -16.05 46.26
C TYR A 49 -7.79 -17.12 47.30
N MET A 50 -8.14 -18.33 46.86
CA MET A 50 -8.45 -19.44 47.77
C MET A 50 -7.24 -19.82 48.65
N LEU A 51 -6.03 -19.85 48.06
CA LEU A 51 -4.79 -20.10 48.77
C LEU A 51 -4.49 -19.01 49.82
N GLY A 52 -4.73 -17.74 49.48
CA GLY A 52 -4.55 -16.60 50.38
C GLY A 52 -5.47 -16.66 51.59
N ASN A 53 -6.74 -17.03 51.37
CA ASN A 53 -7.70 -17.26 52.45
C ASN A 53 -7.31 -18.45 53.32
N PHE A 54 -6.82 -19.55 52.72
CA PHE A 54 -6.39 -20.72 53.46
C PHE A 54 -5.19 -20.43 54.38
N MET A 55 -4.19 -19.71 53.89
CA MET A 55 -3.01 -19.32 54.66
C MET A 55 -3.25 -18.12 55.59
N ARG A 56 -4.42 -17.48 55.52
CA ARG A 56 -4.78 -16.25 56.26
C ARG A 56 -3.72 -15.13 56.10
N ASN A 57 -3.11 -15.02 54.92
CA ASN A 57 -2.08 -14.01 54.67
C ASN A 57 -2.68 -12.77 53.99
N ALA A 58 -2.88 -11.70 54.77
CA ALA A 58 -3.45 -10.44 54.29
C ALA A 58 -2.66 -9.80 53.13
N LYS A 59 -1.35 -10.03 53.06
CA LYS A 59 -0.49 -9.50 51.99
C LYS A 59 -0.83 -10.14 50.63
N LEU A 60 -1.10 -11.44 50.60
CA LEU A 60 -1.46 -12.15 49.36
C LEU A 60 -2.84 -11.69 48.87
N LEU A 61 -3.78 -11.50 49.78
CA LEU A 61 -5.14 -11.05 49.47
C LEU A 61 -5.12 -9.63 48.85
N ALA A 62 -4.34 -8.72 49.44
CA ALA A 62 -4.13 -7.38 48.87
C ALA A 62 -3.48 -7.42 47.48
N TRP A 63 -2.50 -8.31 47.27
CA TRP A 63 -1.86 -8.49 45.96
C TRP A 63 -2.86 -8.99 44.91
N VAL A 64 -3.66 -10.03 45.21
CA VAL A 64 -4.68 -10.55 44.29
C VAL A 64 -5.71 -9.47 43.93
N GLN A 65 -6.12 -8.66 44.91
CA GLN A 65 -7.07 -7.57 44.67
C GLN A 65 -6.50 -6.53 43.69
N SER A 66 -5.21 -6.20 43.81
CA SER A 66 -4.53 -5.28 42.88
C SER A 66 -4.37 -5.87 41.46
N GLU A 67 -4.12 -7.17 41.34
CA GLU A 67 -3.95 -7.80 40.03
C GLU A 67 -5.30 -8.00 39.31
N LEU A 68 -6.39 -8.22 40.04
CA LEU A 68 -7.74 -8.30 39.48
C LEU A 68 -8.17 -6.99 38.81
N PHE A 69 -7.89 -5.84 39.43
CA PHE A 69 -8.13 -4.53 38.80
C PHE A 69 -7.36 -4.38 37.50
N GLN A 70 -6.17 -4.96 37.42
CA GLN A 70 -5.33 -4.84 36.25
C GLN A 70 -5.80 -5.75 35.10
N VAL A 71 -6.24 -6.97 35.39
CA VAL A 71 -6.87 -7.85 34.38
C VAL A 71 -8.17 -7.24 33.86
N PHE A 72 -8.94 -6.58 34.72
CA PHE A 72 -10.10 -5.82 34.28
C PHE A 72 -9.72 -4.67 33.33
N ALA A 73 -8.67 -3.90 33.67
CA ALA A 73 -8.17 -2.82 32.82
C ALA A 73 -7.62 -3.33 31.47
N THR A 74 -7.00 -4.51 31.40
CA THR A 74 -6.58 -5.10 30.12
C THR A 74 -7.76 -5.53 29.27
N GLY A 75 -8.81 -6.10 29.87
CA GLY A 75 -10.06 -6.41 29.17
C GLY A 75 -10.74 -5.17 28.59
N MET A 76 -10.81 -4.08 29.36
CA MET A 76 -11.35 -2.80 28.88
C MET A 76 -10.49 -2.18 27.76
N LEU A 77 -9.17 -2.27 27.86
CA LEU A 77 -8.27 -1.80 26.82
C LEU A 77 -8.40 -2.65 25.54
N ALA A 78 -8.56 -3.97 25.67
CA ALA A 78 -8.79 -4.87 24.54
C ALA A 78 -10.09 -4.53 23.79
N SER A 79 -11.18 -4.26 24.52
CA SER A 79 -12.46 -3.88 23.90
C SER A 79 -12.38 -2.51 23.23
N LEU A 80 -11.67 -1.54 23.82
CA LEU A 80 -11.43 -0.24 23.19
C LEU A 80 -10.64 -0.39 21.89
N ILE A 81 -9.60 -1.21 21.89
CA ILE A 81 -8.79 -1.51 20.70
C ILE A 81 -9.65 -2.13 19.60
N MET A 82 -10.50 -3.09 19.95
CA MET A 82 -11.46 -3.67 18.99
C MET A 82 -12.38 -2.61 18.41
N ALA A 83 -12.96 -1.76 19.26
CA ALA A 83 -13.83 -0.68 18.82
C ALA A 83 -13.09 0.29 17.88
N LEU A 84 -11.81 0.56 18.14
CA LEU A 84 -10.99 1.43 17.32
C LEU A 84 -10.68 0.81 15.95
N ILE A 85 -10.25 -0.46 15.90
CA ILE A 85 -9.99 -1.18 14.65
C ILE A 85 -11.28 -1.24 13.81
N LEU A 86 -12.41 -1.59 14.42
CA LEU A 86 -13.73 -1.56 13.77
C LEU A 86 -14.12 -0.16 13.29
N GLY A 87 -13.80 0.86 14.09
CA GLY A 87 -13.98 2.26 13.73
C GLY A 87 -13.21 2.65 12.47
N THR A 88 -11.95 2.22 12.35
CA THR A 88 -11.13 2.48 11.15
C THR A 88 -11.66 1.79 9.89
N CYS A 89 -12.31 0.65 10.05
CA CYS A 89 -12.94 -0.05 8.93
C CYS A 89 -14.21 0.63 8.43
N ASN A 90 -14.98 1.24 9.33
CA ASN A 90 -16.21 1.96 9.00
C ASN A 90 -15.97 3.44 8.68
N PHE A 91 -14.75 3.95 8.85
CA PHE A 91 -14.43 5.33 8.55
C PHE A 91 -14.40 5.55 7.03
N PRO A 92 -15.30 6.39 6.47
CA PRO A 92 -15.37 6.61 5.04
C PRO A 92 -14.11 7.35 4.57
N ALA A 93 -13.41 6.78 3.59
CA ALA A 93 -12.21 7.37 3.04
C ALA A 93 -12.48 8.69 2.28
N ASP A 94 -13.71 8.92 1.83
CA ASP A 94 -14.15 10.12 1.11
C ASP A 94 -13.83 11.43 1.85
N ILE A 95 -13.94 11.45 3.18
CA ILE A 95 -13.61 12.62 4.01
C ILE A 95 -12.13 13.01 3.86
N LEU A 96 -11.25 12.03 3.65
CA LEU A 96 -9.81 12.23 3.54
C LEU A 96 -9.37 12.42 2.09
N SER A 97 -9.98 11.69 1.15
CA SER A 97 -9.59 11.75 -0.25
C SER A 97 -10.20 12.91 -1.03
N GLY A 98 -11.37 13.39 -0.59
CA GLY A 98 -12.15 14.41 -1.31
C GLY A 98 -12.65 13.96 -2.68
N SER A 99 -12.58 12.65 -2.98
CA SER A 99 -13.01 12.07 -4.25
C SER A 99 -14.29 11.28 -4.06
N ALA A 100 -15.33 11.67 -4.80
CA ALA A 100 -16.62 10.97 -4.82
C ALA A 100 -16.50 9.50 -5.28
N GLU A 101 -15.43 9.14 -5.99
CA GLU A 101 -15.17 7.75 -6.41
C GLU A 101 -14.80 6.83 -5.24
N ASP A 102 -14.35 7.40 -4.12
CA ASP A 102 -13.98 6.66 -2.92
C ASP A 102 -15.12 6.59 -1.88
N ALA A 103 -16.32 7.07 -2.23
CA ALA A 103 -17.48 7.05 -1.35
C ALA A 103 -17.83 5.62 -0.90
N GLY A 104 -17.85 5.41 0.42
CA GLY A 104 -18.17 4.13 1.04
C GLY A 104 -17.03 3.10 1.05
N ARG A 105 -15.83 3.44 0.60
CA ARG A 105 -14.64 2.58 0.71
C ARG A 105 -13.91 2.83 2.03
N SER A 106 -13.33 1.76 2.59
CA SER A 106 -12.47 1.85 3.78
C SER A 106 -11.13 2.49 3.43
N ILE A 107 -10.47 3.07 4.43
CA ILE A 107 -9.14 3.70 4.26
C ILE A 107 -8.12 2.70 3.67
N TYR A 108 -8.18 1.44 4.11
CA TYR A 108 -7.29 0.38 3.64
C TYR A 108 -7.53 0.03 2.17
N ALA A 109 -8.79 -0.06 1.75
CA ALA A 109 -9.13 -0.35 0.35
C ALA A 109 -8.65 0.77 -0.58
N VAL A 110 -8.76 2.04 -0.14
CA VAL A 110 -8.25 3.17 -0.92
C VAL A 110 -6.72 3.15 -0.98
N ALA A 111 -6.04 2.88 0.14
CA ALA A 111 -4.58 2.76 0.16
C ALA A 111 -4.06 1.65 -0.76
N ASP A 112 -4.70 0.47 -0.75
CA ASP A 112 -4.35 -0.65 -1.63
C ASP A 112 -4.56 -0.29 -3.10
N SER A 113 -5.73 0.29 -3.44
CA SER A 113 -6.03 0.71 -4.81
C SER A 113 -5.04 1.76 -5.35
N TYR A 114 -4.55 2.65 -4.49
CA TYR A 114 -3.55 3.65 -4.87
C TYR A 114 -2.20 3.02 -5.20
N ILE A 115 -1.74 2.09 -4.36
CA ILE A 115 -0.48 1.40 -4.59
C ILE A 115 -0.57 0.50 -5.82
N ASP A 116 -1.68 -0.20 -6.02
CA ASP A 116 -1.91 -1.03 -7.21
C ASP A 116 -1.94 -0.20 -8.48
N TRP A 117 -2.58 0.98 -8.44
CA TRP A 117 -2.52 1.94 -9.53
C TRP A 117 -1.07 2.37 -9.81
N GLY A 118 -0.29 2.72 -8.77
CA GLY A 118 1.12 3.12 -8.91
C GLY A 118 2.00 2.04 -9.51
N VAL A 119 1.84 0.78 -9.08
CA VAL A 119 2.56 -0.38 -9.63
C VAL A 119 2.16 -0.63 -11.07
N LEU A 120 0.85 -0.59 -11.39
CA LEU A 120 0.35 -0.83 -12.75
C LEU A 120 0.83 0.25 -13.72
N GLN A 121 0.77 1.52 -13.33
CA GLN A 121 1.32 2.62 -14.15
C GLN A 121 2.83 2.50 -14.29
N GLY A 122 3.53 2.13 -13.22
CA GLY A 122 4.96 1.84 -13.25
C GLY A 122 5.32 0.78 -14.29
N VAL A 123 4.60 -0.35 -14.34
CA VAL A 123 4.82 -1.41 -15.34
C VAL A 123 4.55 -0.91 -16.76
N LYS A 124 3.47 -0.15 -16.98
CA LYS A 124 3.14 0.39 -18.30
C LYS A 124 4.20 1.37 -18.81
N VAL A 125 4.60 2.34 -17.98
CA VAL A 125 5.62 3.34 -18.32
C VAL A 125 6.98 2.69 -18.51
N PHE A 126 7.37 1.78 -17.63
CA PHE A 126 8.62 1.05 -17.74
C PHE A 126 8.68 0.18 -19.01
N GLY A 127 7.58 -0.51 -19.33
CA GLY A 127 7.45 -1.26 -20.58
C GLY A 127 7.58 -0.38 -21.83
N LEU A 128 6.97 0.81 -21.81
CA LEU A 128 7.09 1.79 -22.89
C LEU A 128 8.53 2.28 -23.04
N ILE A 129 9.21 2.66 -21.94
CA ILE A 129 10.60 3.12 -21.96
C ILE A 129 11.54 2.02 -22.47
N ILE A 130 11.36 0.78 -22.03
CA ILE A 130 12.14 -0.36 -22.54
C ILE A 130 11.94 -0.52 -24.04
N SER A 131 10.68 -0.49 -24.51
CA SER A 131 10.40 -0.65 -25.94
C SER A 131 11.03 0.48 -26.77
N ALA A 132 10.95 1.72 -26.30
CA ALA A 132 11.57 2.87 -26.96
C ALA A 132 13.11 2.76 -26.97
N ASN A 133 13.71 2.37 -25.85
CA ASN A 133 15.16 2.15 -25.76
C ASN A 133 15.61 1.02 -26.70
N PHE A 134 14.81 -0.04 -26.85
CA PHE A 134 15.09 -1.12 -27.80
C PHE A 134 15.09 -0.61 -29.26
N PHE A 135 14.11 0.21 -29.66
CA PHE A 135 14.09 0.79 -31.00
C PHE A 135 15.26 1.75 -31.25
N VAL A 136 15.62 2.59 -30.26
CA VAL A 136 16.80 3.48 -30.35
C VAL A 136 18.10 2.67 -30.42
N GLY A 137 18.18 1.56 -29.68
CA GLY A 137 19.31 0.63 -29.74
C GLY A 137 19.47 0.00 -31.13
N LEU A 138 18.36 -0.45 -31.74
CA LEU A 138 18.38 -1.01 -33.09
C LEU A 138 18.84 0.01 -34.14
N THR A 139 18.40 1.26 -34.06
CA THR A 139 18.76 2.28 -35.04
C THR A 139 20.19 2.81 -34.87
N SER A 140 20.66 2.93 -33.62
CA SER A 140 22.02 3.42 -33.31
C SER A 140 23.12 2.40 -33.63
N GLY A 141 22.80 1.11 -33.72
CA GLY A 141 23.76 0.05 -34.06
C GLY A 141 24.25 0.08 -35.52
N PHE A 142 23.62 0.84 -36.41
CA PHE A 142 24.02 0.94 -37.81
C PHE A 142 25.16 1.95 -37.98
N TYR A 143 26.36 1.46 -38.29
CA TYR A 143 27.50 2.28 -38.68
C TYR A 143 27.92 1.97 -40.12
N PHE A 144 28.15 3.01 -40.91
CA PHE A 144 28.78 2.87 -42.22
C PHE A 144 30.29 3.05 -42.01
N ALA A 145 31.03 1.93 -42.07
CA ALA A 145 32.48 1.94 -42.04
C ALA A 145 33.01 2.02 -43.48
N PHE A 146 33.69 3.11 -43.82
CA PHE A 146 34.41 3.25 -45.07
C PHE A 146 35.91 3.19 -44.76
N ASP A 147 36.43 1.97 -44.63
CA ASP A 147 37.83 1.72 -44.24
C ASP A 147 38.61 1.06 -45.42
N PRO A 148 38.88 1.77 -46.53
CA PRO A 148 39.76 1.25 -47.56
C PRO A 148 41.17 1.10 -46.97
N LEU A 149 41.68 -0.14 -46.91
CA LEU A 149 43.01 -0.47 -46.38
C LEU A 149 43.19 -0.21 -44.87
N GLY A 150 42.10 -0.15 -44.09
CA GLY A 150 42.15 -0.01 -42.63
C GLY A 150 42.39 1.43 -42.13
N VAL A 151 42.44 2.40 -43.02
CA VAL A 151 42.45 3.83 -42.70
C VAL A 151 41.14 4.41 -43.23
N GLY A 152 40.23 4.76 -42.34
CA GLY A 152 38.91 5.22 -42.75
C GLY A 152 38.16 6.00 -41.70
N SER A 153 37.02 6.53 -42.15
CA SER A 153 36.11 7.28 -41.32
C SER A 153 34.85 6.45 -41.11
N ARG A 154 34.41 6.37 -39.85
CA ARG A 154 33.13 5.77 -39.49
C ARG A 154 32.11 6.88 -39.42
N LEU A 155 31.17 6.90 -40.36
CA LEU A 155 30.01 7.78 -40.24
C LEU A 155 28.96 7.06 -39.40
N SER A 156 28.62 7.63 -38.25
CA SER A 156 27.40 7.31 -37.53
C SER A 156 26.37 8.38 -37.90
N PRO A 157 25.52 8.15 -38.92
CA PRO A 157 24.51 9.13 -39.36
C PRO A 157 23.51 9.48 -38.24
N MET A 158 23.51 8.72 -37.14
CA MET A 158 22.69 8.94 -35.95
C MET A 158 23.48 9.36 -34.70
N GLY A 159 24.65 9.97 -34.84
CA GLY A 159 25.43 10.48 -33.69
C GLY A 159 24.63 11.39 -32.74
N ALA A 160 23.65 12.14 -33.25
CA ALA A 160 22.74 12.94 -32.42
C ALA A 160 21.82 12.10 -31.51
N PHE A 161 21.45 10.88 -31.93
CA PHE A 161 20.65 9.96 -31.10
C PHE A 161 21.44 9.39 -29.92
N SER A 162 22.78 9.45 -29.95
CA SER A 162 23.60 9.03 -28.80
C SER A 162 23.31 9.85 -27.55
N GLN A 163 22.98 11.14 -27.68
CA GLN A 163 22.61 11.99 -26.53
C GLN A 163 21.23 11.61 -25.99
N ILE A 164 20.27 11.33 -26.88
CA ILE A 164 18.92 10.88 -26.51
C ILE A 164 18.99 9.54 -25.77
N SER A 165 19.82 8.61 -26.24
CA SER A 165 20.03 7.31 -25.58
C SER A 165 20.54 7.47 -24.14
N ASN A 166 21.44 8.42 -23.88
CA ASN A 166 21.93 8.68 -22.53
C ASN A 166 20.82 9.22 -21.61
N ILE A 167 19.99 10.15 -22.11
CA ILE A 167 18.84 10.66 -21.36
C ILE A 167 17.85 9.52 -21.05
N MET A 168 17.55 8.67 -22.04
CA MET A 168 16.66 7.51 -21.85
C MET A 168 17.21 6.53 -20.81
N TYR A 169 18.53 6.32 -20.77
CA TYR A 169 19.17 5.48 -19.76
C TYR A 169 19.00 6.09 -18.35
N VAL A 170 19.23 7.39 -18.19
CA VAL A 170 19.02 8.09 -16.92
C VAL A 170 17.55 8.01 -16.48
N MET A 171 16.61 8.25 -17.40
CA MET A 171 15.18 8.09 -17.13
C MET A 171 14.86 6.67 -16.69
N MET A 172 15.31 5.65 -17.42
CA MET A 172 15.07 4.24 -17.09
C MET A 172 15.60 3.89 -15.69
N SER A 173 16.80 4.37 -15.34
CA SER A 173 17.40 4.12 -14.01
C SER A 173 16.58 4.77 -12.89
N THR A 174 16.08 5.98 -13.12
CA THR A 174 15.25 6.72 -12.15
C THR A 174 13.87 6.08 -11.98
N PHE A 175 13.25 5.68 -13.10
CA PHE A 175 11.96 4.99 -13.10
C PHE A 175 12.04 3.61 -12.43
N MET A 176 13.14 2.88 -12.64
CA MET A 176 13.33 1.57 -11.99
C MET A 176 13.35 1.69 -10.46
N VAL A 177 14.06 2.69 -9.93
CA VAL A 177 14.08 2.95 -8.47
C VAL A 177 12.69 3.34 -7.98
N SER A 178 12.00 4.24 -8.68
CA SER A 178 10.63 4.64 -8.32
C SER A 178 9.65 3.46 -8.32
N PHE A 179 9.72 2.58 -9.32
CA PHE A 179 8.91 1.37 -9.39
C PHE A 179 9.19 0.42 -8.22
N LEU A 180 10.46 0.20 -7.88
CA LEU A 180 10.84 -0.62 -6.72
C LEU A 180 10.32 -0.03 -5.40
N VAL A 181 10.27 1.30 -5.27
CA VAL A 181 9.69 1.96 -4.10
C VAL A 181 8.20 1.65 -3.98
N PHE A 182 7.42 1.74 -5.06
CA PHE A 182 5.99 1.36 -5.01
C PHE A 182 5.79 -0.12 -4.69
N ALA A 183 6.59 -1.01 -5.30
CA ALA A 183 6.51 -2.44 -5.03
C ALA A 183 6.87 -2.78 -3.56
N THR A 184 7.88 -2.12 -3.00
CA THR A 184 8.27 -2.32 -1.59
C THR A 184 7.26 -1.71 -0.63
N GLN A 185 6.66 -0.55 -0.94
CA GLN A 185 5.56 0.02 -0.17
C GLN A 185 4.36 -0.93 -0.09
N LYS A 186 4.01 -1.58 -1.20
CA LYS A 186 2.95 -2.62 -1.21
C LYS A 186 3.24 -3.72 -0.18
N LEU A 187 4.44 -4.28 -0.25
CA LEU A 187 4.87 -5.34 0.66
C LEU A 187 4.88 -4.86 2.12
N ILE A 188 5.27 -3.61 2.36
CA ILE A 188 5.28 -3.02 3.71
C ILE A 188 3.86 -2.92 4.29
N ILE A 189 2.84 -2.50 3.52
CA ILE A 189 1.46 -2.47 4.06
C ILE A 189 0.97 -3.86 4.38
N GLU A 190 1.14 -4.80 3.45
CA GLU A 190 0.73 -6.20 3.65
C GLU A 190 1.40 -6.78 4.90
N TYR A 191 2.69 -6.50 5.07
CA TYR A 191 3.44 -6.93 6.25
C TYR A 191 2.97 -6.25 7.53
N ILE A 192 2.74 -4.92 7.54
CA ILE A 192 2.28 -4.19 8.73
C ILE A 192 0.93 -4.73 9.18
N VAL A 193 -0.01 -4.88 8.25
CA VAL A 193 -1.36 -5.39 8.54
C VAL A 193 -1.31 -6.78 9.15
N LEU A 194 -0.53 -7.68 8.55
CA LEU A 194 -0.44 -9.06 8.99
C LEU A 194 0.35 -9.19 10.30
N ALA A 195 1.55 -8.62 10.38
CA ALA A 195 2.42 -8.74 11.54
C ALA A 195 1.87 -8.02 12.77
N MET A 196 1.36 -6.79 12.62
CA MET A 196 0.90 -6.00 13.78
C MET A 196 -0.36 -6.59 14.40
N THR A 197 -1.30 -7.07 13.58
CA THR A 197 -2.56 -7.64 14.06
C THR A 197 -2.37 -9.04 14.64
N TYR A 198 -1.66 -9.93 13.95
CA TYR A 198 -1.55 -11.34 14.36
C TYR A 198 -0.44 -11.60 15.38
N PHE A 199 0.66 -10.84 15.35
CA PHE A 199 1.79 -11.11 16.23
C PHE A 199 1.87 -10.09 17.37
N PHE A 200 1.97 -8.80 17.07
CA PHE A 200 2.24 -7.78 18.09
C PHE A 200 1.06 -7.53 19.05
N LEU A 201 -0.17 -7.51 18.55
CA LEU A 201 -1.35 -7.23 19.37
C LEU A 201 -1.60 -8.32 20.43
N PRO A 202 -1.74 -9.62 20.09
CA PRO A 202 -1.93 -10.65 21.10
C PRO A 202 -0.71 -10.81 22.01
N LEU A 203 0.51 -10.69 21.47
CA LEU A 203 1.73 -10.76 22.27
C LEU A 203 1.79 -9.62 23.31
N GLY A 204 1.52 -8.39 22.89
CA GLY A 204 1.52 -7.23 23.78
C GLY A 204 0.45 -7.34 24.88
N LEU A 205 -0.69 -7.95 24.56
CA LEU A 205 -1.78 -8.18 25.51
C LEU A 205 -1.43 -9.29 26.52
N ILE A 206 -0.78 -10.38 26.07
CA ILE A 206 -0.24 -11.42 26.95
C ILE A 206 0.86 -10.84 27.87
N MET A 207 1.78 -10.04 27.32
CA MET A 207 2.86 -9.42 28.12
C MET A 207 2.33 -8.44 29.17
N ARG A 208 1.11 -7.89 29.00
CA ARG A 208 0.45 -7.12 30.05
C ARG A 208 -0.01 -7.95 31.23
N ALA A 209 -0.23 -9.26 31.09
CA ALA A 209 -0.64 -10.12 32.19
C ALA A 209 0.47 -10.40 33.21
N LEU A 210 1.73 -10.12 32.88
CA LEU A 210 2.87 -10.26 33.79
C LEU A 210 3.24 -8.89 34.37
N SER A 211 3.27 -8.77 35.70
CA SER A 211 3.58 -7.51 36.37
C SER A 211 4.90 -6.83 35.92
N PRO A 212 6.03 -7.54 35.70
CA PRO A 212 7.28 -6.89 35.27
C PRO A 212 7.34 -6.49 33.78
N THR A 213 6.58 -7.14 32.89
CA THR A 213 6.61 -6.83 31.44
C THR A 213 5.44 -5.96 30.98
N ARG A 214 4.66 -5.44 31.94
CA ARG A 214 3.42 -4.71 31.68
C ARG A 214 3.63 -3.44 30.86
N GLU A 215 4.65 -2.67 31.19
CA GLU A 215 4.99 -1.43 30.49
C GLU A 215 5.42 -1.70 29.06
N PHE A 216 6.22 -2.75 28.87
CA PHE A 216 6.66 -3.19 27.55
C PHE A 216 5.49 -3.69 26.68
N GLY A 217 4.55 -4.45 27.27
CA GLY A 217 3.33 -4.87 26.59
C GLY A 217 2.47 -3.67 26.15
N GLY A 218 2.36 -2.63 26.99
CA GLY A 218 1.70 -1.38 26.63
C GLY A 218 2.36 -0.67 25.44
N ALA A 219 3.69 -0.60 25.42
CA ALA A 219 4.45 -0.02 24.31
C ALA A 219 4.27 -0.80 23.01
N MET A 220 4.31 -2.14 23.05
CA MET A 220 4.06 -2.99 21.89
C MET A 220 2.67 -2.77 21.29
N VAL A 221 1.63 -2.75 22.14
CA VAL A 221 0.25 -2.50 21.70
C VAL A 221 0.11 -1.09 21.09
N GLY A 222 0.74 -0.09 21.70
CA GLY A 222 0.76 1.28 21.19
C GLY A 222 1.44 1.39 19.82
N LEU A 223 2.59 0.73 19.64
CA LEU A 223 3.29 0.67 18.34
C LEU A 223 2.43 0.00 17.28
N ALA A 224 1.84 -1.16 17.60
CA ALA A 224 1.00 -1.91 16.68
C ALA A 224 -0.17 -1.06 16.19
N LEU A 225 -0.88 -0.39 17.11
CA LEU A 225 -1.98 0.52 16.77
C LEU A 225 -1.52 1.74 15.97
N GLY A 226 -0.43 2.37 16.40
CA GLY A 226 0.13 3.53 15.71
C GLY A 226 0.44 3.22 14.25
N MET A 227 1.14 2.11 13.99
CA MET A 227 1.48 1.69 12.63
C MET A 227 0.26 1.27 11.82
N LEU A 228 -0.69 0.54 12.43
CA LEU A 228 -1.89 0.04 11.77
C LEU A 228 -2.81 1.18 11.30
N ILE A 229 -2.93 2.27 12.07
CA ILE A 229 -3.78 3.41 11.72
C ILE A 229 -3.03 4.44 10.88
N PHE A 230 -1.82 4.81 11.30
CA PHE A 230 -1.12 5.96 10.74
C PHE A 230 -0.53 5.67 9.36
N TYR A 231 -0.04 4.46 9.12
CA TYR A 231 0.55 4.10 7.83
C TYR A 231 -0.44 4.17 6.65
N PRO A 232 -1.61 3.49 6.68
CA PRO A 232 -2.56 3.58 5.57
C PRO A 232 -3.09 5.02 5.40
N LEU A 233 -3.25 5.76 6.51
CA LEU A 233 -3.66 7.16 6.47
C LEU A 233 -2.62 8.04 5.74
N LEU A 234 -1.32 7.82 5.98
CA LEU A 234 -0.26 8.51 5.23
C LEU A 234 -0.31 8.19 3.72
N VAL A 235 -0.65 6.95 3.36
CA VAL A 235 -0.74 6.54 1.95
C VAL A 235 -1.95 7.17 1.26
N VAL A 236 -3.11 7.23 1.94
CA VAL A 236 -4.29 7.96 1.44
C VAL A 236 -4.00 9.45 1.31
N PHE A 237 -3.27 10.04 2.25
CA PHE A 237 -2.84 11.44 2.14
C PHE A 237 -1.86 11.66 0.99
N ASN A 238 -0.99 10.69 0.71
CA ASN A 238 -0.10 10.74 -0.45
C ASN A 238 -0.91 10.71 -1.76
N LYS A 239 -1.96 9.86 -1.85
CA LYS A 239 -2.88 9.82 -2.99
C LYS A 239 -3.44 11.20 -3.32
N THR A 240 -3.97 11.92 -2.34
CA THR A 240 -4.56 13.25 -2.59
C THR A 240 -3.55 14.29 -3.02
N LEU A 241 -2.34 14.25 -2.45
CA LEU A 241 -1.28 15.18 -2.80
C LEU A 241 -0.68 14.92 -4.18
N VAL A 242 -0.53 13.65 -4.58
CA VAL A 242 0.21 13.28 -5.81
C VAL A 242 -0.72 13.05 -7.00
N GLN A 243 -1.81 12.30 -6.82
CA GLN A 243 -2.69 11.91 -7.92
C GLN A 243 -3.45 13.13 -8.48
N GLY A 244 -3.96 13.99 -7.60
CA GLY A 244 -4.76 15.16 -7.99
C GLY A 244 -4.04 16.11 -8.95
N PRO A 245 -2.80 16.55 -8.66
CA PRO A 245 -2.03 17.36 -9.60
C PRO A 245 -1.63 16.61 -10.88
N MET A 246 -1.28 15.33 -10.77
CA MET A 246 -0.80 14.55 -11.90
C MET A 246 -1.88 14.33 -12.97
N GLU A 247 -3.11 14.02 -12.55
CA GLU A 247 -4.24 13.85 -13.47
C GLU A 247 -4.56 15.15 -14.21
N ARG A 248 -4.53 16.30 -13.51
CA ARG A 248 -4.74 17.61 -14.12
C ARG A 248 -3.71 17.93 -15.19
N GLU A 249 -2.44 17.61 -14.95
CA GLU A 249 -1.39 17.83 -15.95
C GLU A 249 -1.50 16.84 -17.12
N PHE A 250 -1.89 15.59 -16.87
CA PHE A 250 -2.11 14.61 -17.92
C PHE A 250 -3.28 15.01 -18.85
N ASP A 251 -4.36 15.53 -18.28
CA ASP A 251 -5.52 16.01 -19.04
C ASP A 251 -5.17 17.23 -19.89
N LYS A 252 -4.35 18.16 -19.37
CA LYS A 252 -3.83 19.29 -20.15
C LYS A 252 -2.99 18.81 -21.33
N MET A 253 -2.00 17.94 -21.09
CA MET A 253 -1.14 17.42 -22.16
C MET A 253 -1.93 16.63 -23.22
N SER A 254 -2.91 15.83 -22.79
CA SER A 254 -3.82 15.11 -23.68
C SER A 254 -4.64 16.06 -24.55
N THR A 255 -5.11 17.16 -23.97
CA THR A 255 -5.86 18.20 -24.68
C THR A 255 -4.98 18.96 -25.68
N ASP A 256 -3.76 19.32 -25.28
CA ASP A 256 -2.80 20.02 -26.14
C ASP A 256 -2.37 19.17 -27.34
N LEU A 257 -2.14 17.86 -27.13
CA LEU A 257 -1.84 16.91 -28.21
C LEU A 257 -2.99 16.81 -29.21
N LYS A 258 -4.23 16.72 -28.74
CA LYS A 258 -5.41 16.70 -29.62
C LYS A 258 -5.51 17.98 -30.44
N ASN A 259 -5.16 19.13 -29.87
CA ASN A 259 -5.18 20.41 -30.57
C ASN A 259 -4.05 20.50 -31.62
N LEU A 260 -2.87 19.97 -31.32
CA LEU A 260 -1.73 19.93 -32.26
C LEU A 260 -1.99 19.03 -33.47
N ASP A 261 -2.63 17.88 -33.26
CA ASP A 261 -2.90 16.92 -34.35
C ASP A 261 -3.96 17.46 -35.33
N VAL A 262 -5.02 18.07 -34.81
CA VAL A 262 -6.07 18.67 -35.65
C VAL A 262 -5.54 19.86 -36.46
N VAL A 263 -4.69 20.71 -35.88
CA VAL A 263 -4.17 21.91 -36.56
C VAL A 263 -3.04 21.60 -37.54
N SER A 264 -2.14 20.67 -37.20
CA SER A 264 -1.03 20.31 -38.10
C SER A 264 -1.50 19.47 -39.29
N VAL A 265 -2.47 18.57 -39.10
CA VAL A 265 -3.04 17.78 -40.22
C VAL A 265 -3.94 18.64 -41.11
N LEU A 266 -4.75 19.56 -40.55
CA LEU A 266 -5.57 20.47 -41.38
C LEU A 266 -4.74 21.47 -42.17
N SER A 267 -3.66 22.01 -41.59
CA SER A 267 -2.76 22.93 -42.32
C SER A 267 -1.95 22.23 -43.42
N GLN A 268 -1.62 20.94 -43.26
CA GLN A 268 -1.01 20.16 -44.34
C GLN A 268 -2.02 19.70 -45.40
N MET A 269 -3.32 19.55 -45.07
CA MET A 269 -4.37 19.25 -46.05
C MET A 269 -4.82 20.48 -46.86
N GLU A 270 -4.84 21.68 -46.28
CA GLU A 270 -5.16 22.92 -47.03
C GLU A 270 -4.03 23.34 -48.01
N LEU A 271 -2.79 22.86 -47.79
CA LEU A 271 -1.64 23.14 -48.64
C LEU A 271 -1.36 22.08 -49.70
N MET A 272 -2.22 21.07 -49.93
CA MET A 272 -2.14 20.27 -51.15
C MET A 272 -2.82 21.01 -52.30
N PRO A 273 -2.06 21.63 -53.23
CA PRO A 273 -2.65 22.42 -54.29
C PRO A 273 -3.36 21.48 -55.28
N LYS A 274 -4.59 21.86 -55.59
CA LYS A 274 -5.52 21.34 -56.63
C LYS A 274 -4.96 21.34 -58.06
N LYS A 275 -3.64 21.29 -58.25
CA LYS A 275 -2.94 21.44 -59.54
C LYS A 275 -2.73 20.13 -60.32
N MET A 276 -3.20 18.98 -59.84
CA MET A 276 -3.07 17.71 -60.58
C MET A 276 -4.28 17.30 -61.43
N LEU A 277 -5.38 18.07 -61.48
CA LEU A 277 -6.60 17.65 -62.19
C LEU A 277 -6.97 18.47 -63.45
N VAL A 278 -6.12 19.39 -63.92
CA VAL A 278 -6.39 20.12 -65.19
C VAL A 278 -5.10 20.28 -65.98
N GLY A 279 -4.74 19.26 -66.76
CA GLY A 279 -3.55 19.32 -67.63
C GLY A 279 -3.34 18.03 -68.40
N GLY A 280 -4.34 17.59 -69.16
CA GLY A 280 -4.24 16.34 -69.91
C GLY A 280 -5.35 16.09 -70.92
N ILE A 281 -5.80 17.11 -71.68
CA ILE A 281 -6.43 16.93 -73.00
C ILE A 281 -6.20 18.21 -73.82
N SER A 282 -5.17 18.22 -74.65
CA SER A 282 -5.07 19.01 -75.89
C SER A 282 -3.87 18.54 -76.69
#